data_AF-A0AAV2NH38-F1
#
_entry.id   AF-A0AAV2NH38-F1
#
_cell.length_a   1.000
_cell.length_b   1.000
_cell.length_c   1.000
_cell.angle_alpha   90.00
_cell.angle_beta   90.00
_cell.angle_gamma   90.00
#
_symmetry.space_group_name_H-M   'P 1'
#
loop_
_entity.id
_entity.type
_entity.pdbx_description
1 polymer ?
#
loop_
_entity_poly.entity_id
_entity_poly.type
_entity_poly.pdbx_seq_one_letter_code
_entity_poly.pdbx_strand_id
1 'polypeptide(L)'
;MSSGFISEAELAEQRRMRQEEWERVRTADQPLEAPDETYDPRSLYERLQEQKNKRDMEYEEAHKLKNMIKGLDDDEVEFLDLVDRTKIEEERKKNLEEEKEMRDFKAAVASLQEQKLNEKLKQELKNPPVSSKNVVCGSRSSQLKLPAGVVLKRSDKQKQGEVLKGIKRKLPSSDDTDTIKKKELHAPCNDCSSDTDQETEPNPSIYDMLGRKIKTLKDKEKS
;
A
#
# COMPACT_ATOMS: atom_id res chain seq x y z
N MET A 1 -38.17 -13.50 18.83
CA MET A 1 -38.56 -12.09 18.61
C MET A 1 -39.69 -11.80 19.58
N SER A 2 -39.47 -11.03 20.64
CA SER A 2 -40.54 -10.56 21.53
C SER A 2 -41.43 -9.61 20.72
N SER A 3 -42.73 -9.85 20.69
CA SER A 3 -43.66 -9.00 19.96
C SER A 3 -43.62 -7.61 20.58
N GLY A 4 -43.39 -6.55 19.81
CA GLY A 4 -43.36 -5.16 20.32
C GLY A 4 -44.72 -4.62 20.78
N PHE A 5 -45.68 -5.50 21.08
CA PHE A 5 -46.98 -5.15 21.64
C PHE A 5 -46.88 -5.21 23.16
N ILE A 6 -47.19 -4.09 23.80
CA ILE A 6 -47.33 -3.99 25.25
C ILE A 6 -48.65 -4.68 25.63
N SER A 7 -48.61 -5.58 26.61
CA SER A 7 -49.80 -6.28 27.08
C SER A 7 -50.63 -5.39 28.01
N GLU A 8 -51.95 -5.62 28.09
CA GLU A 8 -52.84 -4.88 29.01
C GLU A 8 -52.37 -5.00 30.47
N ALA A 9 -51.86 -6.17 30.86
CA ALA A 9 -51.31 -6.41 32.18
C ALA A 9 -50.08 -5.53 32.47
N GLU A 10 -49.19 -5.34 31.49
CA GLU A 10 -47.99 -4.51 31.62
C GLU A 10 -48.34 -3.02 31.74
N LEU A 11 -49.35 -2.56 31.00
CA LEU A 11 -49.89 -1.20 31.14
C LEU A 11 -50.53 -0.96 32.50
N ALA A 12 -51.30 -1.93 33.00
CA ALA A 12 -51.93 -1.85 34.32
C ALA A 12 -50.90 -1.87 35.45
N GLU A 13 -49.87 -2.70 35.34
CA GLU A 13 -48.77 -2.76 36.30
C GLU A 13 -47.97 -1.45 36.30
N GLN A 14 -47.66 -0.89 35.13
CA GLN A 14 -46.97 0.40 35.03
C GLN A 14 -47.78 1.55 35.64
N ARG A 15 -49.11 1.56 35.46
CA ARG A 15 -50.01 2.51 36.15
C ARG A 15 -50.02 2.29 37.66
N ARG A 16 -50.03 1.03 38.12
CA ARG A 16 -49.99 0.70 39.56
C ARG A 16 -48.69 1.18 40.20
N MET A 17 -47.54 0.90 39.58
CA MET A 17 -46.23 1.34 40.07
C MET A 17 -46.15 2.87 40.14
N ARG A 18 -46.64 3.57 39.10
CA ARG A 18 -46.71 5.05 39.09
C ARG A 18 -47.60 5.60 40.21
N GLN A 19 -48.73 4.94 40.47
CA GLN A 19 -49.65 5.32 41.53
C GLN A 19 -49.06 5.07 42.92
N GLU A 20 -48.38 3.94 43.13
CA GLU A 20 -47.67 3.64 44.38
C GLU A 20 -46.55 4.65 44.65
N GLU A 21 -45.78 5.02 43.62
CA GLU A 21 -44.76 6.06 43.71
C GLU A 21 -45.36 7.44 44.00
N TRP A 22 -46.51 7.75 43.41
CA TRP A 22 -47.26 8.97 43.68
C TRP A 22 -47.75 9.01 45.13
N GLU A 23 -48.44 7.97 45.59
CA GLU A 23 -48.94 7.86 46.96
C GLU A 23 -47.83 7.96 48.01
N ARG A 24 -46.62 7.46 47.69
CA ARG A 24 -45.44 7.59 48.55
C ARG A 24 -44.95 9.03 48.71
N VAL A 25 -45.13 9.88 47.70
CA VAL A 25 -44.61 11.26 47.66
C VAL A 25 -45.73 12.32 47.82
N ARG A 26 -47.00 11.90 47.78
CA ARG A 26 -48.18 12.77 47.81
C ARG A 26 -48.38 13.46 49.17
N THR A 27 -48.69 14.75 49.15
CA THR A 27 -49.18 15.55 50.29
C THR A 27 -50.70 15.70 50.26
N ALA A 28 -51.36 15.96 51.40
CA ALA A 28 -52.82 15.92 51.57
C ALA A 28 -53.66 16.78 50.57
N ASP A 29 -53.09 17.83 50.00
CA ASP A 29 -53.75 18.73 49.03
C ASP A 29 -53.63 18.30 47.55
N GLN A 30 -52.90 17.23 47.25
CA GLN A 30 -52.62 16.82 45.86
C GLN A 30 -53.59 15.71 45.37
N PRO A 31 -53.95 15.70 44.07
CA PRO A 31 -54.95 14.81 43.49
C PRO A 31 -54.66 13.33 43.75
N LEU A 32 -55.73 12.55 43.89
CA LEU A 32 -55.67 11.14 44.28
C LEU A 32 -55.05 10.25 43.20
N GLU A 33 -55.17 10.65 41.93
CA GLU A 33 -54.64 9.91 40.78
C GLU A 33 -53.32 10.54 40.31
N ALA A 34 -52.31 9.71 40.10
CA ALA A 34 -51.03 10.13 39.54
C ALA A 34 -51.26 10.80 38.18
N PRO A 35 -50.70 12.00 37.92
CA PRO A 35 -50.83 12.65 36.63
C PRO A 35 -50.43 11.71 35.48
N ASP A 36 -51.32 11.61 34.48
CA ASP A 36 -51.05 10.81 33.29
C ASP A 36 -49.78 11.30 32.58
N GLU A 37 -49.08 10.34 31.98
CA GLU A 37 -47.82 10.58 31.29
C GLU A 37 -47.99 11.71 30.27
N THR A 38 -47.14 12.73 30.36
CA THR A 38 -47.28 13.95 29.56
C THR A 38 -47.36 13.59 28.07
N TYR A 39 -48.54 13.84 27.49
CA TYR A 39 -48.80 13.59 26.08
C TYR A 39 -47.79 14.35 25.22
N ASP A 40 -47.01 13.62 24.42
CA ASP A 40 -46.06 14.22 23.46
C ASP A 40 -46.87 14.97 22.40
N PRO A 41 -46.76 16.31 22.31
CA PRO A 41 -47.54 17.10 21.36
C PRO A 41 -47.06 16.91 19.92
N ARG A 42 -45.91 16.25 19.70
CA ARG A 42 -45.39 15.98 18.35
C ARG A 42 -46.24 14.93 17.66
N SER A 43 -46.38 15.09 16.36
CA SER A 43 -47.10 14.11 15.54
C SER A 43 -46.35 12.77 15.51
N LEU A 44 -47.06 11.66 15.35
CA LEU A 44 -46.45 10.34 15.17
C LEU A 44 -45.43 10.32 14.02
N TYR A 45 -45.74 11.07 12.95
CA TYR A 45 -44.86 11.25 11.80
C TYR A 45 -43.51 11.87 12.20
N GLU A 46 -43.52 12.91 13.03
CA GLU A 46 -42.31 13.58 13.51
C GLU A 46 -41.43 12.63 14.32
N ARG A 47 -42.02 11.84 15.24
CA ARG A 47 -41.30 10.82 16.02
C ARG A 47 -40.68 9.74 15.14
N LEU A 48 -41.43 9.20 14.16
CA LEU A 48 -40.91 8.18 13.25
C LEU A 48 -39.83 8.74 12.33
N GLN A 49 -39.99 9.98 11.88
CA GLN A 49 -39.02 10.66 11.04
C GLN A 49 -37.73 10.93 11.80
N GLU A 50 -37.79 11.37 13.06
CA GLU A 50 -36.61 11.50 13.92
C GLU A 50 -35.89 10.16 14.11
N GLN A 51 -36.61 9.06 14.38
CA GLN A 51 -36.00 7.74 14.51
C GLN A 51 -35.33 7.29 13.21
N LYS A 52 -36.00 7.50 12.07
CA LYS A 52 -35.43 7.18 10.76
C LYS A 52 -34.17 8.01 10.50
N ASN A 53 -34.26 9.33 10.66
CA ASN A 53 -33.14 10.24 10.46
C ASN A 53 -31.98 9.91 11.39
N LYS A 54 -32.25 9.55 12.65
CA LYS A 54 -31.23 9.12 13.60
C LYS A 54 -30.50 7.87 13.10
N ARG A 55 -31.24 6.84 12.66
CA ARG A 55 -30.61 5.63 12.09
C ARG A 55 -29.84 5.92 10.81
N ASP A 56 -30.37 6.79 9.94
CA ASP A 56 -29.73 7.16 8.68
C ASP A 56 -28.43 7.94 8.97
N MET A 57 -28.43 8.89 9.91
CA MET A 57 -27.23 9.62 10.34
C MET A 57 -26.19 8.70 10.99
N GLU A 58 -26.59 7.80 11.90
CA GLU A 58 -25.67 6.83 12.51
C GLU A 58 -25.04 5.91 11.44
N TYR A 59 -25.83 5.52 10.44
CA TYR A 59 -25.35 4.73 9.32
C TYR A 59 -24.35 5.50 8.46
N GLU A 60 -24.69 6.74 8.09
CA GLU A 60 -23.80 7.62 7.32
C GLU A 60 -22.51 7.94 8.08
N GLU A 61 -22.59 8.14 9.41
CA GLU A 61 -21.43 8.35 10.26
C GLU A 61 -20.55 7.10 10.32
N ALA A 62 -21.12 5.93 10.57
CA ALA A 62 -20.35 4.68 10.61
C ALA A 62 -19.70 4.34 9.26
N HIS A 63 -20.40 4.59 8.15
CA HIS A 63 -19.90 4.38 6.79
C HIS A 63 -19.08 5.56 6.25
N LYS A 64 -18.93 6.62 7.04
CA LYS A 64 -18.06 7.73 6.67
C LYS A 64 -16.64 7.19 6.56
N LEU A 65 -15.98 7.47 5.44
CA LEU A 65 -14.63 7.00 5.14
C LEU A 65 -13.64 7.29 6.30
N LYS A 66 -13.83 8.41 7.02
CA LYS A 66 -13.06 8.77 8.20
C LYS A 66 -13.12 7.74 9.33
N ASN A 67 -14.27 7.11 9.55
CA ASN A 67 -14.47 6.10 10.59
C ASN A 67 -14.06 4.71 10.11
N MET A 68 -14.13 4.45 8.80
CA MET A 68 -13.66 3.21 8.20
C MET A 68 -12.13 3.12 8.13
N ILE A 69 -11.45 4.24 7.88
CA ILE A 69 -9.98 4.29 7.79
C ILE A 69 -9.43 4.70 9.15
N LYS A 70 -9.13 3.71 10.00
CA LYS A 70 -8.28 3.95 11.18
C LYS A 70 -6.86 4.22 10.67
N GLY A 71 -6.30 5.37 11.02
CA GLY A 71 -4.88 5.66 10.77
C GLY A 71 -3.98 4.74 11.59
N LEU A 72 -2.71 4.66 11.20
CA LEU A 72 -1.68 4.13 12.10
C LEU A 72 -1.45 5.13 13.24
N ASP A 73 -1.34 4.62 14.46
CA ASP A 73 -0.99 5.39 15.65
C ASP A 73 0.53 5.74 15.60
N ASP A 74 0.97 6.80 16.30
CA ASP A 74 2.35 7.32 16.18
C ASP A 74 3.42 6.24 16.51
N ASP A 75 3.15 5.39 17.50
CA ASP A 75 4.01 4.26 17.91
C ASP A 75 4.11 3.19 16.80
N GLU A 76 3.04 2.99 16.02
CA GLU A 76 2.98 1.99 14.96
C GLU A 76 3.77 2.45 13.74
N VAL A 77 3.78 3.75 13.45
CA VAL A 77 4.66 4.36 12.44
C VAL A 77 6.12 4.22 12.85
N GLU A 78 6.46 4.52 14.11
CA GLU A 78 7.83 4.36 14.62
C GLU A 78 8.31 2.91 14.54
N PHE A 79 7.42 1.95 14.83
CA PHE A 79 7.72 0.53 14.68
C PHE A 79 8.05 0.15 13.23
N LEU A 80 7.26 0.61 12.25
CA LEU A 80 7.55 0.36 10.83
C LEU A 80 8.87 0.99 10.40
N ASP A 81 9.16 2.22 10.84
CA ASP A 81 10.43 2.90 10.59
C ASP A 81 11.62 2.12 11.19
N LEU A 82 11.46 1.59 12.40
CA LEU A 82 12.49 0.77 13.05
C LEU A 82 12.74 -0.53 12.30
N VAL A 83 11.68 -1.21 11.86
CA VAL A 83 11.78 -2.45 11.06
C VAL A 83 12.52 -2.17 9.75
N ASP A 84 12.16 -1.08 9.04
CA ASP A 84 12.82 -0.69 7.79
C ASP A 84 14.29 -0.35 8.01
N ARG A 85 14.62 0.41 9.06
CA ARG A 85 16.01 0.71 9.43
C ARG A 85 16.81 -0.55 9.73
N THR A 86 16.25 -1.44 10.53
CA THR A 86 16.90 -2.70 10.92
C THR A 86 17.20 -3.55 9.69
N LYS A 87 16.22 -3.70 8.78
CA LYS A 87 16.39 -4.45 7.54
C LYS A 87 17.48 -3.85 6.64
N ILE A 88 17.48 -2.53 6.47
CA ILE A 88 18.50 -1.83 5.68
C ILE A 88 19.88 -1.98 6.29
N GLU A 89 19.99 -1.91 7.63
CA GLU A 89 21.25 -2.08 8.35
C GLU A 89 21.81 -3.50 8.21
N GLU A 90 20.95 -4.51 8.31
CA GLU A 90 21.33 -5.91 8.11
C GLU A 90 21.79 -6.18 6.68
N GLU A 91 21.05 -5.72 5.66
CA GLU A 91 21.46 -5.84 4.27
C GLU A 91 22.78 -5.10 3.99
N ARG A 92 22.93 -3.88 4.55
CA ARG A 92 24.17 -3.10 4.42
C ARG A 92 25.36 -3.81 5.06
N LYS A 93 25.17 -4.37 6.25
CA LYS A 93 26.19 -5.10 6.99
C LYS A 93 26.63 -6.35 6.22
N LYS A 94 25.66 -7.13 5.73
CA LYS A 94 25.91 -8.31 4.89
C LYS A 94 26.73 -7.94 3.65
N ASN A 95 26.32 -6.91 2.92
CA ASN A 95 27.04 -6.48 1.72
C ASN A 95 28.48 -6.04 2.01
N LEU A 96 28.71 -5.38 3.15
CA LEU A 96 30.05 -4.94 3.57
C LEU A 96 30.95 -6.12 3.97
N GLU A 97 30.39 -7.12 4.63
CA GLU A 97 31.10 -8.37 4.96
C GLU A 97 31.47 -9.15 3.69
N GLU A 98 30.53 -9.30 2.75
CA GLU A 98 30.77 -9.93 1.45
C GLU A 98 31.83 -9.18 0.62
N GLU A 99 31.77 -7.84 0.58
CA GLU A 99 32.76 -7.03 -0.14
C GLU A 99 34.16 -7.19 0.45
N LYS A 100 34.26 -7.23 1.79
CA LYS A 100 35.54 -7.43 2.49
C LYS A 100 36.12 -8.80 2.18
N GLU A 101 35.32 -9.86 2.26
CA GLU A 101 35.79 -11.22 1.97
C GLU A 101 36.22 -11.36 0.50
N MET A 102 35.47 -10.77 -0.42
CA MET A 102 35.84 -10.72 -1.84
C MET A 102 37.13 -9.93 -2.10
N ARG A 103 37.36 -8.83 -1.36
CA ARG A 103 38.60 -8.06 -1.44
C ARG A 103 39.79 -8.88 -0.92
N ASP A 104 39.63 -9.52 0.23
CA ASP A 104 40.68 -10.33 0.86
C ASP A 104 41.06 -11.53 -0.01
N PHE A 105 40.08 -12.19 -0.63
CA PHE A 105 40.31 -13.24 -1.62
C PHE A 105 41.11 -12.73 -2.83
N LYS A 106 40.73 -11.59 -3.42
CA LYS A 106 41.47 -10.98 -4.54
C LYS A 106 42.91 -10.65 -4.16
N ALA A 107 43.12 -10.12 -2.97
CA ALA A 107 44.45 -9.78 -2.45
C ALA A 107 45.30 -11.05 -2.24
N ALA A 108 44.75 -12.11 -1.66
CA ALA A 108 45.43 -13.38 -1.45
C ALA A 108 45.82 -14.04 -2.79
N VAL A 109 44.92 -14.05 -3.77
CA VAL A 109 45.21 -14.57 -5.13
C VAL A 109 46.33 -13.77 -5.80
N ALA A 110 46.30 -12.43 -5.71
CA ALA A 110 47.35 -11.57 -6.25
C ALA A 110 48.69 -11.84 -5.58
N SER A 111 48.71 -11.98 -4.24
CA SER A 111 49.94 -12.31 -3.49
C SER A 111 50.49 -13.69 -3.88
N LEU A 112 49.63 -14.70 -4.04
CA LEU A 112 50.05 -16.03 -4.47
C LEU A 112 50.64 -16.01 -5.89
N GLN A 113 50.03 -15.25 -6.80
CA GLN A 113 50.56 -15.05 -8.16
C GLN A 113 51.91 -14.33 -8.13
N GLU A 114 52.04 -13.27 -7.33
CA GLU A 114 53.30 -12.55 -7.16
C GLU A 114 54.40 -13.45 -6.58
N GLN A 115 54.09 -14.24 -5.55
CA GLN A 115 55.03 -15.21 -4.98
C GLN A 115 55.48 -16.24 -6.02
N LYS A 116 54.54 -16.79 -6.81
CA LYS A 116 54.85 -17.74 -7.89
C LYS A 116 55.72 -17.12 -8.99
N LEU A 117 55.46 -15.86 -9.36
CA LEU A 117 56.30 -15.13 -10.33
C LEU A 117 57.70 -14.86 -9.76
N ASN A 118 57.80 -14.44 -8.51
CA ASN A 118 59.07 -14.24 -7.82
C ASN A 118 59.88 -15.55 -7.71
N GLU A 119 59.22 -16.67 -7.44
CA GLU A 119 59.87 -17.97 -7.39
C GLU A 119 60.42 -18.39 -8.76
N LYS A 120 59.64 -18.20 -9.83
CA LYS A 120 60.11 -18.41 -11.21
C LYS A 120 61.30 -17.52 -11.55
N LEU A 121 61.24 -16.23 -11.22
CA LEU A 121 62.34 -15.29 -11.44
C LEU A 121 63.62 -15.72 -10.71
N LYS A 122 63.49 -16.19 -9.45
CA LYS A 122 64.62 -16.73 -8.68
C LYS A 122 65.20 -17.99 -9.32
N GLN A 123 64.37 -18.87 -9.88
CA GLN A 123 64.83 -20.06 -10.59
C GLN A 123 65.57 -19.70 -11.89
N GLU A 124 65.09 -18.73 -12.67
CA GLU A 124 65.78 -18.22 -13.86
C GLU A 124 67.12 -17.55 -13.52
N LEU A 125 67.20 -16.81 -12.41
CA LEU A 125 68.46 -16.23 -11.93
C LEU A 125 69.47 -17.30 -11.48
N LYS A 126 68.99 -18.44 -10.93
CA LYS A 126 69.85 -19.53 -10.47
C LYS A 126 70.34 -20.43 -11.62
N ASN A 127 69.58 -20.53 -12.71
CA ASN A 127 69.94 -21.27 -13.92
C ASN A 127 70.16 -20.29 -15.08
N PRO A 128 71.37 -19.71 -15.23
CA PRO A 128 71.64 -18.81 -16.35
C PRO A 128 71.45 -19.57 -17.67
N PRO A 129 70.76 -19.00 -18.68
CA PRO A 129 70.64 -19.63 -19.98
C PRO A 129 72.05 -19.78 -20.58
N VAL A 130 72.55 -21.01 -20.62
CA VAL A 130 73.77 -21.36 -21.34
C VAL A 130 73.51 -21.22 -22.85
N SER A 131 73.93 -20.06 -23.37
CA SER A 131 74.36 -19.76 -24.75
C SER A 131 73.51 -20.27 -25.92
N SER A 132 72.99 -19.32 -26.71
CA SER A 132 73.10 -19.40 -28.17
C SER A 132 73.32 -17.98 -28.71
N LYS A 133 74.60 -17.65 -28.95
CA LYS A 133 74.98 -16.53 -29.82
C LYS A 133 74.58 -16.93 -31.23
N ASN A 134 73.59 -16.25 -31.81
CA ASN A 134 73.51 -16.12 -33.26
C ASN A 134 72.75 -14.83 -33.67
N VAL A 135 73.53 -13.94 -34.29
CA VAL A 135 73.20 -13.21 -35.51
C VAL A 135 72.31 -11.94 -35.39
N VAL A 136 73.01 -10.80 -35.41
CA VAL A 136 72.87 -9.66 -36.37
C VAL A 136 71.60 -8.79 -36.35
N CYS A 137 71.86 -7.48 -36.21
CA CYS A 137 71.25 -6.33 -36.91
C CYS A 137 69.78 -6.44 -37.38
N GLY A 138 68.93 -5.55 -36.86
CA GLY A 138 67.63 -5.26 -37.46
C GLY A 138 67.01 -3.98 -36.91
N SER A 139 66.89 -2.97 -37.77
CA SER A 139 66.27 -1.67 -37.48
C SER A 139 64.76 -1.76 -37.22
N ARG A 140 64.22 -0.70 -36.59
CA ARG A 140 62.81 -0.23 -36.61
C ARG A 140 61.79 -0.99 -35.75
N SER A 141 61.25 -0.29 -34.75
CA SER A 141 59.89 0.26 -34.83
C SER A 141 59.56 1.09 -33.59
N SER A 142 59.73 2.39 -33.73
CA SER A 142 59.15 3.41 -32.85
C SER A 142 57.63 3.46 -33.07
N GLN A 143 56.87 2.41 -32.70
CA GLN A 143 55.41 2.48 -32.81
C GLN A 143 54.63 1.44 -32.00
N LEU A 144 55.10 1.02 -30.84
CA LEU A 144 54.28 0.16 -29.97
C LEU A 144 54.49 0.56 -28.52
N LYS A 145 53.69 1.56 -28.08
CA LYS A 145 53.17 1.80 -26.71
C LYS A 145 52.84 3.29 -26.52
N LEU A 146 51.84 3.78 -27.24
CA LEU A 146 51.04 4.92 -26.77
C LEU A 146 49.82 4.36 -26.00
N PRO A 147 49.41 5.01 -24.90
CA PRO A 147 48.71 4.38 -23.78
C PRO A 147 47.27 3.97 -24.09
N ALA A 148 46.92 2.73 -23.74
CA ALA A 148 45.55 2.26 -23.75
C ALA A 148 44.75 3.00 -22.66
N GLY A 149 43.80 3.85 -23.10
CA GLY A 149 42.71 4.33 -22.26
C GLY A 149 42.79 5.79 -21.80
N VAL A 150 42.72 6.74 -22.74
CA VAL A 150 42.16 8.07 -22.43
C VAL A 150 40.68 8.05 -22.77
N VAL A 151 39.82 8.14 -21.76
CA VAL A 151 38.37 8.38 -21.89
C VAL A 151 38.14 9.88 -21.77
N LEU A 152 37.73 10.53 -22.85
CA LEU A 152 37.24 11.91 -22.79
C LEU A 152 35.84 11.92 -22.14
N LYS A 153 35.73 12.50 -20.95
CA LYS A 153 34.44 12.86 -20.34
C LYS A 153 33.91 14.10 -21.03
N ARG A 154 32.78 13.99 -21.74
CA ARG A 154 32.03 15.14 -22.23
C ARG A 154 31.45 15.91 -21.04
N SER A 155 31.72 17.21 -20.96
CA SER A 155 31.10 18.13 -20.02
C SER A 155 29.97 18.88 -20.72
N ASP A 156 28.73 18.54 -20.38
CA ASP A 156 27.57 19.37 -20.74
C ASP A 156 27.53 20.60 -19.83
N LYS A 157 27.77 21.76 -20.42
CA LYS A 157 27.60 23.06 -19.77
C LYS A 157 26.57 23.88 -20.55
N GLN A 158 25.48 24.17 -19.85
CA GLN A 158 24.60 25.34 -19.99
C GLN A 158 23.80 25.52 -21.29
N LYS A 159 22.49 25.25 -21.21
CA LYS A 159 21.47 26.02 -21.95
C LYS A 159 20.89 27.09 -21.03
N GLN A 160 21.15 28.36 -21.35
CA GLN A 160 20.21 29.46 -21.15
C GLN A 160 19.48 29.71 -22.47
N GLY A 161 18.23 30.17 -22.41
CA GLY A 161 17.54 30.79 -23.55
C GLY A 161 16.17 30.24 -23.89
N GLU A 162 15.19 30.58 -23.06
CA GLU A 162 13.93 31.26 -23.41
C GLU A 162 13.05 30.86 -24.63
N VAL A 163 11.74 30.81 -24.30
CA VAL A 163 10.49 31.11 -25.02
C VAL A 163 9.74 30.13 -25.97
N LEU A 164 8.44 30.01 -25.61
CA LEU A 164 7.21 29.74 -26.39
C LEU A 164 6.91 28.32 -26.92
N LYS A 165 5.91 27.63 -26.35
CA LYS A 165 4.48 27.78 -26.73
C LYS A 165 3.61 26.84 -25.88
N GLY A 166 2.55 27.41 -25.31
CA GLY A 166 1.57 26.68 -24.51
C GLY A 166 0.64 25.81 -25.35
N ILE A 167 0.26 24.66 -24.79
CA ILE A 167 -0.92 23.88 -25.19
C ILE A 167 -1.65 23.53 -23.89
N LYS A 168 -2.74 24.25 -23.62
CA LYS A 168 -3.75 23.82 -22.64
C LYS A 168 -4.51 22.66 -23.26
N ARG A 169 -4.65 21.55 -22.53
CA ARG A 169 -5.66 20.52 -22.87
C ARG A 169 -6.71 20.45 -21.78
N LYS A 170 -7.93 20.55 -22.28
CA LYS A 170 -9.22 20.61 -21.59
C LYS A 170 -9.56 19.29 -20.91
N LEU A 171 -10.30 19.44 -19.81
CA LEU A 171 -11.28 18.52 -19.26
C LEU A 171 -12.22 17.98 -20.36
N PRO A 172 -12.58 16.68 -20.38
CA PRO A 172 -13.78 16.23 -21.06
C PRO A 172 -14.99 16.31 -20.13
N SER A 173 -15.98 17.03 -20.66
CA SER A 173 -17.36 17.22 -20.21
C SER A 173 -18.12 15.91 -20.23
N SER A 174 -18.88 15.65 -19.17
CA SER A 174 -19.97 14.68 -19.12
C SER A 174 -21.19 15.27 -19.81
N ASP A 175 -21.84 14.49 -20.68
CA ASP A 175 -23.27 14.56 -20.95
C ASP A 175 -23.72 13.14 -21.29
N ASP A 176 -24.71 12.62 -20.57
CA ASP A 176 -25.81 11.86 -21.16
C ASP A 176 -26.98 11.72 -20.16
N THR A 177 -28.00 12.53 -20.45
CA THR A 177 -29.45 12.28 -20.48
C THR A 177 -30.18 11.55 -19.34
N ASP A 178 -31.14 12.29 -18.77
CA ASP A 178 -32.29 11.80 -18.01
C ASP A 178 -33.17 10.84 -18.82
N THR A 179 -33.61 9.75 -18.21
CA THR A 179 -34.94 9.18 -18.50
C THR A 179 -35.55 8.55 -17.26
N ILE A 180 -36.62 9.19 -16.78
CA ILE A 180 -37.51 8.75 -15.70
C ILE A 180 -38.36 7.56 -16.16
N LYS A 181 -38.32 6.43 -15.43
CA LYS A 181 -39.44 5.48 -15.33
C LYS A 181 -39.61 4.98 -13.89
N LYS A 182 -40.72 5.38 -13.28
CA LYS A 182 -41.29 4.82 -12.04
C LYS A 182 -41.77 3.39 -12.30
N LYS A 183 -41.44 2.43 -11.41
CA LYS A 183 -42.30 1.29 -11.02
C LYS A 183 -41.99 0.87 -9.58
N GLU A 184 -43.05 0.49 -8.90
CA GLU A 184 -43.19 0.22 -7.47
C GLU A 184 -42.91 -1.25 -7.08
N LEU A 185 -42.47 -1.40 -5.81
CA LEU A 185 -42.75 -2.47 -4.82
C LEU A 185 -41.99 -3.82 -4.79
N HIS A 186 -41.71 -4.19 -3.52
CA HIS A 186 -41.48 -5.49 -2.87
C HIS A 186 -40.05 -6.02 -2.59
N ALA A 187 -39.70 -6.01 -1.30
CA ALA A 187 -38.78 -6.94 -0.60
C ALA A 187 -39.59 -8.21 -0.16
N PRO A 188 -39.00 -9.32 0.35
CA PRO A 188 -37.66 -9.50 0.92
C PRO A 188 -36.89 -10.77 0.48
N CYS A 189 -35.61 -10.78 0.83
CA CYS A 189 -34.68 -11.89 0.71
C CYS A 189 -35.10 -13.08 1.58
N ASN A 190 -34.95 -14.31 1.07
CA ASN A 190 -34.81 -15.49 1.93
C ASN A 190 -33.95 -16.58 1.29
N ASP A 191 -33.15 -17.21 2.16
CA ASP A 191 -32.42 -18.47 2.06
C ASP A 191 -31.08 -18.53 1.31
N CYS A 192 -30.02 -18.31 2.11
CA CYS A 192 -28.96 -19.28 2.40
C CYS A 192 -28.93 -20.56 1.52
N SER A 193 -27.86 -20.75 0.74
CA SER A 193 -27.12 -22.02 0.74
C SER A 193 -25.80 -21.95 -0.06
N SER A 194 -24.77 -22.56 0.54
CA SER A 194 -23.70 -23.34 -0.11
C SER A 194 -22.60 -22.63 -0.90
N ASP A 195 -21.44 -22.51 -0.25
CA ASP A 195 -20.20 -23.24 -0.59
C ASP A 195 -19.84 -23.37 -2.08
N THR A 196 -18.85 -22.58 -2.53
CA THR A 196 -17.79 -23.01 -3.46
C THR A 196 -16.67 -21.97 -3.40
N ASP A 197 -15.55 -22.33 -2.77
CA ASP A 197 -14.26 -21.68 -2.99
C ASP A 197 -13.88 -21.81 -4.47
N GLN A 198 -13.98 -20.70 -5.22
CA GLN A 198 -13.29 -20.54 -6.50
C GLN A 198 -12.32 -19.38 -6.37
N GLU A 199 -11.06 -19.73 -6.12
CA GLU A 199 -9.87 -18.94 -6.40
C GLU A 199 -10.04 -18.22 -7.74
N THR A 200 -10.42 -16.94 -7.68
CA THR A 200 -10.44 -16.10 -8.87
C THR A 200 -9.02 -15.59 -9.06
N GLU A 201 -8.28 -16.28 -9.92
CA GLU A 201 -6.97 -15.90 -10.45
C GLU A 201 -6.87 -14.36 -10.62
N PRO A 202 -5.82 -13.71 -10.07
CA PRO A 202 -5.64 -12.28 -10.25
C PRO A 202 -5.43 -12.00 -11.74
N ASN A 203 -6.29 -11.14 -12.32
CA ASN A 203 -6.13 -10.68 -13.69
C ASN A 203 -4.67 -10.27 -13.94
N PRO A 204 -3.94 -10.91 -14.88
CA PRO A 204 -2.55 -10.58 -15.10
C PRO A 204 -2.47 -9.15 -15.60
N SER A 205 -1.70 -8.31 -14.88
CA SER A 205 -1.47 -6.91 -15.24
C SER A 205 -1.10 -6.80 -16.73
N ILE A 206 -1.80 -5.91 -17.44
CA ILE A 206 -1.59 -5.66 -18.87
C ILE A 206 -0.21 -5.00 -19.10
N TYR A 207 0.40 -4.44 -18.06
CA TYR A 207 1.66 -3.70 -18.13
C TYR A 207 2.67 -4.22 -17.10
N ASP A 208 3.95 -4.29 -17.50
CA ASP A 208 5.06 -4.59 -16.59
C ASP A 208 5.36 -3.41 -15.65
N MET A 209 6.20 -3.62 -14.64
CA MET A 209 6.65 -2.59 -13.69
C MET A 209 7.37 -1.40 -14.35
N LEU A 210 7.69 -1.50 -15.64
CA LEU A 210 8.33 -0.47 -16.46
C LEU A 210 7.34 0.13 -17.48
N GLY A 211 6.05 -0.16 -17.37
CA GLY A 211 4.97 0.39 -18.19
C GLY A 211 4.87 -0.19 -19.60
N ARG A 212 5.49 -1.35 -19.88
CA ARG A 212 5.43 -2.02 -21.20
C ARG A 212 4.29 -3.04 -21.23
N LYS A 213 3.55 -3.06 -22.35
CA LYS A 213 2.41 -3.96 -22.53
C LYS A 213 2.89 -5.42 -22.60
N ILE A 214 2.42 -6.25 -21.67
CA ILE A 214 2.70 -7.69 -21.64
C ILE A 214 1.80 -8.38 -22.66
N LYS A 215 2.39 -9.06 -23.65
CA LYS A 215 1.64 -9.84 -24.64
C LYS A 215 1.30 -11.20 -24.02
N THR A 216 0.01 -11.47 -23.82
CA THR A 216 -0.44 -12.77 -23.32
C THR A 216 -0.45 -13.81 -24.45
N LEU A 217 -0.28 -15.09 -24.12
CA LEU A 217 -0.20 -16.17 -25.11
C LEU A 217 -1.46 -16.29 -26.00
N LYS A 218 -2.60 -15.73 -25.57
CA LYS A 218 -3.84 -15.65 -26.35
C LYS A 218 -3.70 -14.77 -27.62
N ASP A 219 -2.79 -13.81 -27.62
CA ASP A 219 -2.57 -12.91 -28.76
C ASP A 219 -1.66 -13.52 -29.84
N LYS A 220 -1.06 -14.70 -29.60
CA LYS A 220 -0.21 -15.38 -30.58
C LYS A 220 -0.96 -16.33 -31.52
N GLU A 221 -2.20 -16.71 -31.23
CA GLU A 221 -3.01 -17.56 -32.12
C GLU A 221 -3.77 -16.79 -33.20
N LYS A 222 -3.73 -15.46 -33.21
CA LYS A 222 -4.42 -14.61 -34.19
C LYS A 222 -3.49 -13.76 -35.06
N SER A 223 -2.23 -14.15 -35.20
CA SER A 223 -1.28 -13.45 -36.07
C SER A 223 -0.57 -14.37 -37.04
#